data_AF-A0A8S2V5X1-F1
#
_entry.id   AF-A0A8S2V5X1-F1
#
_cell.length_a   1.000
_cell.length_b   1.000
_cell.length_c   1.000
_cell.angle_alpha   90.00
_cell.angle_beta   90.00
_cell.angle_gamma   90.00
#
_symmetry.space_group_name_H-M   'P 1'
#
loop_
_entity.id
_entity.type
_entity.pdbx_description
1 polymer ?
#
loop_
_entity_poly.entity_id
_entity_poly.type
_entity_poly.pdbx_seq_one_letter_code
_entity_poly.pdbx_strand_id
1 'polypeptide(L)' 'DCRGLLKAAIRDDDPVVFLENELLYGLHFPLSDEASSTDFVLPIGKGKIEREGKHITLVGYSIGVKICMEAAKEL' A
#
# COMPACT_ATOMS: atom_id res chain seq x y z
N ASP A 1 -2.16 3.14 -1.35
CA ASP A 1 -2.55 1.73 -1.55
C ASP A 1 -4.06 1.53 -1.61
N CYS A 2 -4.78 1.72 -0.49
CA CYS A 2 -6.21 1.41 -0.40
C CYS A 2 -7.05 1.94 -1.58
N ARG A 3 -7.06 3.25 -1.82
CA ARG A 3 -7.84 3.86 -2.92
C ARG A 3 -7.50 3.28 -4.31
N GLY A 4 -6.22 3.13 -4.61
CA GLY A 4 -5.76 2.69 -5.94
C GLY A 4 -6.06 1.21 -6.19
N LEU A 5 -5.85 0.36 -5.19
CA LEU A 5 -6.09 -1.08 -5.29
C LEU A 5 -7.58 -1.43 -5.17
N LEU A 6 -8.37 -0.71 -4.37
CA LEU A 6 -9.82 -0.91 -4.30
C LEU A 6 -10.47 -0.62 -5.65
N LYS A 7 -10.05 0.46 -6.32
CA LYS A 7 -10.52 0.76 -7.68
C LYS A 7 -10.07 -0.27 -8.71
N ALA A 8 -8.86 -0.82 -8.55
CA ALA A 8 -8.39 -1.92 -9.40
C ALA A 8 -9.29 -3.15 -9.19
N ALA A 9 -9.54 -3.54 -7.94
CA ALA A 9 -10.39 -4.67 -7.58
C ALA A 9 -11.83 -4.55 -8.10
N ILE A 10 -12.42 -3.35 -8.07
CA ILE A 10 -13.76 -3.10 -8.63
C ILE A 10 -13.79 -3.20 -10.16
N ARG A 11 -12.69 -2.84 -10.83
CA ARG A 11 -12.58 -2.80 -12.29
C ARG A 11 -12.06 -4.12 -12.88
N ASP A 12 -11.66 -5.06 -12.05
CA ASP A 12 -11.17 -6.37 -12.48
C ASP A 12 -12.36 -7.24 -12.91
N ASP A 13 -12.18 -8.04 -13.96
CA ASP A 13 -13.21 -8.95 -14.46
C ASP A 13 -13.32 -10.22 -13.60
N ASP A 14 -12.29 -10.50 -12.78
CA ASP A 14 -12.22 -11.65 -11.89
C ASP A 14 -12.57 -11.30 -10.43
N PRO A 15 -12.98 -12.30 -9.61
CA PRO A 15 -13.23 -12.06 -8.19
C PRO A 15 -11.96 -11.66 -7.42
N VAL A 16 -11.99 -10.50 -6.77
CA VAL A 16 -10.89 -10.00 -5.92
C VAL A 16 -11.30 -9.92 -4.45
N VAL A 17 -10.55 -10.60 -3.58
CA VAL A 17 -10.67 -10.46 -2.12
C VAL A 17 -9.78 -9.31 -1.64
N PHE A 18 -10.41 -8.25 -1.12
CA PHE A 18 -9.70 -7.07 -0.64
C PHE A 18 -9.53 -7.10 0.88
N LEU A 19 -8.32 -7.39 1.35
CA LEU A 19 -8.00 -7.52 2.77
C LEU A 19 -7.59 -6.17 3.37
N GLU A 20 -8.54 -5.51 4.03
CA GLU A 20 -8.30 -4.25 4.74
C GLU A 20 -7.72 -4.48 6.14
N ASN A 21 -7.53 -3.40 6.90
CA ASN A 21 -7.07 -3.46 8.28
C ASN A 21 -7.71 -2.35 9.12
N GLU A 22 -8.42 -2.76 10.16
CA GLU A 22 -9.17 -1.86 11.06
C GLU A 22 -8.29 -0.76 11.65
N LEU A 23 -7.09 -1.12 12.12
CA LEU A 23 -6.18 -0.20 12.79
C LEU A 23 -5.62 0.88 11.85
N LEU A 24 -5.65 0.63 10.53
CA LEU A 24 -5.19 1.61 9.53
C LEU A 24 -6.27 2.63 9.16
N TYR A 25 -7.56 2.39 9.46
CA TYR A 25 -8.63 3.32 9.08
C TYR A 25 -8.50 4.69 9.75
N GLY A 26 -8.01 4.73 11.00
CA GLY A 26 -7.81 5.96 11.75
C GLY A 26 -6.49 6.68 11.47
N LEU A 27 -5.64 6.14 10.59
CA LEU A 27 -4.34 6.74 10.28
C LEU A 27 -4.45 7.70 9.09
N HIS A 28 -3.80 8.85 9.22
CA HIS A 28 -3.72 9.85 8.17
C HIS A 28 -2.41 9.74 7.41
N PHE A 29 -2.50 9.78 6.08
CA PHE A 29 -1.35 9.76 5.18
C PHE A 29 -1.45 10.93 4.20
N PRO A 30 -0.31 11.49 3.77
CA PRO A 30 -0.31 12.47 2.70
C PRO A 30 -0.89 11.85 1.42
N LEU A 31 -1.76 12.60 0.75
CA LEU A 31 -2.36 12.22 -0.52
C LEU A 31 -1.80 13.13 -1.61
N SER A 32 -1.20 12.54 -2.66
CA SER A 32 -0.74 13.32 -3.82
C SER A 32 -1.91 13.75 -4.71
N ASP A 33 -1.70 14.77 -5.54
CA ASP A 33 -2.70 15.21 -6.54
C ASP A 33 -3.04 14.08 -7.52
N GLU A 34 -2.04 13.28 -7.91
CA GLU A 34 -2.23 12.09 -8.74
C GLU A 34 -3.13 11.06 -8.04
N ALA A 35 -2.84 10.75 -6.78
CA ALA A 35 -3.67 9.84 -5.98
C ALA A 35 -5.06 10.42 -5.66
N SER A 36 -5.22 11.74 -5.80
CA SER A 36 -6.49 12.45 -5.67
C SER A 36 -7.40 12.30 -6.89
N SER A 37 -6.84 11.95 -8.05
CA SER A 37 -7.57 11.77 -9.31
C SER A 37 -8.62 10.66 -9.27
N THR A 38 -9.73 10.88 -9.97
CA THR A 38 -10.76 9.87 -10.26
C THR A 38 -10.27 8.73 -11.14
N ASP A 39 -9.11 8.88 -11.78
CA ASP A 39 -8.52 7.86 -12.66
C ASP A 39 -7.35 7.12 -12.03
N PHE A 40 -6.95 7.50 -10.81
CA PHE A 40 -5.88 6.82 -10.09
C PHE A 40 -6.21 5.34 -9.82
N VAL A 41 -5.41 4.43 -10.36
CA VAL A 41 -5.52 2.99 -10.18
C VAL A 41 -4.13 2.41 -10.01
N LEU A 42 -3.98 1.44 -9.11
CA LEU A 42 -2.73 0.71 -8.93
C LEU A 42 -2.82 -0.68 -9.59
N PRO A 43 -1.74 -1.17 -10.22
CA PRO A 43 -1.74 -2.50 -10.80
C PRO A 43 -1.72 -3.59 -9.71
N ILE A 44 -2.65 -4.54 -9.79
CA ILE A 44 -2.63 -5.75 -8.97
C ILE A 44 -1.40 -6.59 -9.34
N GLY A 45 -0.76 -7.20 -8.34
CA GLY A 45 0.42 -8.06 -8.54
C GLY A 45 1.76 -7.33 -8.62
N LYS A 46 1.81 -6.00 -8.39
CA LYS A 46 3.07 -5.26 -8.29
C LYS A 46 3.35 -4.81 -6.85
N GLY A 47 4.48 -5.24 -6.31
CA GLY A 47 5.02 -4.72 -5.06
C GLY A 47 5.61 -3.32 -5.23
N LYS A 48 5.57 -2.52 -4.16
CA LYS A 48 6.19 -1.20 -4.10
C LYS A 48 7.36 -1.21 -3.13
N ILE A 49 8.46 -0.59 -3.52
CA ILE A 49 9.59 -0.32 -2.63
C ILE A 49 9.27 0.97 -1.86
N GLU A 50 9.04 0.85 -0.56
CA GLU A 50 8.79 2.03 0.31
C GLU A 50 10.08 2.74 0.72
N ARG A 51 11.20 2.01 0.81
CA ARG A 51 12.52 2.53 1.14
C ARG A 51 13.61 1.72 0.46
N GLU A 52 14.51 2.40 -0.23
CA GLU A 52 15.72 1.79 -0.80
C GLU A 52 16.72 1.40 0.30
N GLY A 53 17.44 0.30 0.09
CA GLY A 53 18.41 -0.24 1.04
C GLY A 53 19.49 -1.09 0.36
N LYS A 54 20.59 -1.35 1.08
CA LYS A 54 21.75 -2.09 0.53
C LYS A 54 22.15 -3.34 1.33
N HIS A 55 21.68 -3.48 2.57
CA HIS A 55 22.14 -4.53 3.48
C HIS A 55 21.16 -5.70 3.58
N ILE A 56 19.86 -5.43 3.59
CA ILE A 56 18.81 -6.44 3.77
C ILE A 56 17.51 -5.98 3.11
N THR A 57 16.65 -6.93 2.74
CA THR A 57 15.30 -6.70 2.24
C THR A 57 14.28 -7.02 3.33
N LEU A 58 13.41 -6.06 3.65
CA LEU A 58 12.25 -6.26 4.52
C LEU A 58 10.98 -6.30 3.66
N VAL A 59 10.17 -7.34 3.81
CA VAL A 59 8.89 -7.49 3.10
C VAL A 59 7.77 -7.53 4.13
N GLY A 60 6.80 -6.62 3.99
CA GLY A 60 5.61 -6.56 4.82
C GLY A 60 4.39 -6.23 3.96
N TYR A 61 3.21 -6.58 4.46
CA TYR A 61 1.93 -6.18 3.88
C TYR A 61 1.02 -5.63 4.99
N SER A 62 0.01 -4.84 4.63
CA SER A 62 -0.93 -4.24 5.58
C SER A 62 -0.18 -3.47 6.69
N ILE A 63 -0.62 -3.57 7.94
CA ILE A 63 0.02 -2.93 9.10
C ILE A 63 1.49 -3.35 9.29
N GLY A 64 1.90 -4.51 8.76
CA GLY A 64 3.29 -4.97 8.80
C GLY A 64 4.27 -4.01 8.12
N VAL A 65 3.83 -3.29 7.07
CA VAL A 65 4.67 -2.28 6.40
C VAL A 65 5.07 -1.17 7.38
N LYS A 66 4.15 -0.71 8.23
CA LYS A 66 4.45 0.32 9.24
C LYS A 66 5.52 -0.16 10.21
N ILE A 67 5.42 -1.40 10.68
CA ILE A 67 6.40 -2.01 11.59
C ILE A 67 7.78 -2.12 10.91
N CYS A 68 7.82 -2.59 9.66
CA CYS A 68 9.06 -2.64 8.89
C CYS A 68 9.70 -1.25 8.72
N MET A 69 8.89 -0.23 8.46
CA MET A 69 9.37 1.14 8.30
C MET A 69 9.85 1.78 9.60
N GLU A 70 9.26 1.41 10.74
CA GLU A 70 9.74 1.82 12.06
C GLU A 70 11.09 1.17 12.38
N ALA A 71 11.22 -0.14 12.21
CA ALA A 71 12.49 -0.84 12.40
C ALA A 71 13.60 -0.30 11.47
N ALA A 72 13.27 0.00 10.22
CA ALA A 72 14.20 0.56 9.24
C ALA A 72 14.64 2.01 9.54
N LYS A 73 14.00 2.72 10.48
CA LYS A 73 14.46 4.03 10.96
C LYS A 73 15.46 3.91 12.11
N GLU A 74 15.41 2.81 12.86
CA GLU A 74 16.29 2.54 14.00
C GLU A 74 17.60 1.84 13.60
N LEU A 75 17.64 1.25 12.39
CA LEU A 75 18.76 0.47 11.84
C LEU A 75 19.26 1.03 10.49
#